data_AF-A0A933RHJ9-F1
#
_entry.id   AF-A0A933RHJ9-F1
#
_cell.length_a   1.000
_cell.length_b   1.000
_cell.length_c   1.000
_cell.angle_alpha   90.00
_cell.angle_beta   90.00
_cell.angle_gamma   90.00
#
_symmetry.space_group_name_H-M   'P 1'
#
loop_
_entity.id
_entity.type
_entity.pdbx_description
1 polymer ?
#
loop_
_entity_poly.entity_id
_entity_poly.type
_entity_poly.pdbx_seq_one_letter_code
_entity_poly.pdbx_strand_id
1 'polypeptide(L)' 'MDAHDDPLARLAHELERLAQAHLKLGEATASLIPEAPAEQRRILGDAAVASRRAARAAAE' A
#
# COMPACT_ATOMS: atom_id res chain seq x y z
N MET A 1 9.86 -1.68 31.59
CA MET A 1 9.56 -2.52 30.41
C MET A 1 9.78 -1.58 29.25
N ASP A 2 10.92 -1.72 28.56
CA ASP A 2 11.26 -0.83 27.45
C ASP A 2 10.26 -1.05 26.32
N ALA A 3 9.79 0.04 25.69
CA ALA A 3 8.83 0.01 24.59
C ALA A 3 9.32 -0.82 23.38
N HIS A 4 10.60 -1.20 23.35
CA HIS A 4 11.19 -2.09 22.35
C HIS A 4 10.84 -3.58 22.54
N ASP A 5 10.35 -3.98 23.71
CA ASP A 5 9.95 -5.37 24.00
C ASP A 5 8.43 -5.61 23.90
N ASP A 6 7.64 -4.60 23.49
CA ASP A 6 6.21 -4.79 23.27
C ASP A 6 5.96 -5.37 21.86
N PRO A 7 5.58 -6.66 21.75
CA PRO A 7 5.32 -7.29 20.46
C PRO A 7 4.16 -6.63 19.70
N LEU A 8 3.19 -6.02 20.40
CA LEU A 8 2.08 -5.31 19.76
C LEU A 8 2.53 -3.97 19.20
N ALA A 9 3.37 -3.23 19.92
CA ALA A 9 3.95 -1.99 19.42
C ALA A 9 4.81 -2.24 18.17
N ARG A 10 5.60 -3.32 18.17
CA ARG A 10 6.38 -3.73 16.98
C ARG A 10 5.47 -4.11 15.81
N LEU A 11 4.40 -4.87 16.06
CA LEU A 11 3.45 -5.23 15.01
C LEU A 11 2.77 -3.99 14.41
N ALA A 12 2.30 -3.06 15.26
CA ALA A 12 1.69 -1.82 14.81
C ALA A 12 2.65 -1.00 13.93
N HIS A 13 3.92 -0.93 14.30
CA HIS A 13 4.95 -0.25 13.50
C HIS A 13 5.15 -0.91 12.12
N GLU A 14 5.23 -2.24 12.05
CA GLU A 14 5.37 -2.95 10.77
C GLU A 14 4.12 -2.83 9.89
N LEU A 15 2.93 -2.85 10.50
CA LEU A 15 1.66 -2.62 9.82
C LEU A 15 1.57 -1.20 9.24
N GLU A 16 2.00 -0.18 9.98
CA GLU A 16 2.08 1.18 9.48
C GLU A 16 3.05 1.28 8.28
N ARG A 17 4.25 0.69 8.40
CA ARG A 17 5.23 0.65 7.30
C ARG A 17 4.66 -0.07 6.07
N LEU A 18 3.94 -1.17 6.26
CA LEU A 18 3.30 -1.91 5.19
C LEU A 18 2.20 -1.08 4.51
N ALA A 19 1.37 -0.39 5.31
CA ALA A 19 0.33 0.50 4.79
C ALA A 19 0.93 1.60 3.91
N GLN A 20 2.00 2.26 4.38
CA GLN A 20 2.72 3.28 3.62
C GLN A 20 3.33 2.73 2.33
N ALA A 21 3.89 1.51 2.36
CA ALA A 21 4.44 0.87 1.16
C ALA A 21 3.35 0.62 0.11
N HIS A 22 2.16 0.16 0.53
CA HIS A 22 1.02 -0.04 -0.35
C HIS A 22 0.48 1.28 -0.94
N LEU A 23 0.49 2.37 -0.18
CA LEU A 23 0.12 3.70 -0.72
C LEU A 23 1.08 4.13 -1.83
N LYS A 24 2.40 4.07 -1.57
CA LYS A 24 3.42 4.42 -2.56
C LYS A 24 3.32 3.55 -3.81
N LEU A 25 3.09 2.24 -3.66
CA LEU A 25 2.89 1.34 -4.78
C LEU A 25 1.64 1.72 -5.59
N GLY A 26 0.53 2.04 -4.93
CA GLY A 26 -0.70 2.47 -5.59
C GLY A 26 -0.53 3.79 -6.36
N GLU A 27 0.20 4.75 -5.81
CA GLU A 27 0.54 6.01 -6.47
C GLU A 27 1.43 5.80 -7.70
N ALA A 28 2.50 5.02 -7.55
CA ALA A 28 3.40 4.66 -8.65
C ALA A 28 2.67 3.87 -9.75
N THR A 29 1.74 2.99 -9.38
CA THR A 29 0.93 2.25 -10.36
C THR A 29 -0.02 3.20 -11.11
N ALA A 30 -0.62 4.15 -10.40
CA ALA A 30 -1.51 5.14 -11.01
C ALA A 30 -0.78 6.10 -11.94
N SER A 31 0.48 6.47 -11.65
CA SER A 31 1.27 7.35 -12.50
C SER A 31 1.64 6.73 -13.85
N LEU A 32 1.61 5.39 -13.96
CA LEU A 32 1.85 4.67 -15.22
C LEU A 32 0.62 4.65 -16.15
N ILE A 33 -0.59 4.91 -15.64
CA ILE A 33 -1.84 4.82 -16.42
C ILE A 33 -1.83 5.72 -17.67
N PRO A 34 -1.39 7.00 -17.61
CA PRO A 34 -1.36 7.87 -18.78
C PRO A 34 -0.41 7.38 -19.88
N GLU A 35 0.67 6.68 -19.50
CA GLU A 35 1.71 6.18 -20.41
C GLU A 35 1.37 4.80 -20.99
N ALA A 36 0.42 4.08 -20.39
CA ALA A 36 0.07 2.72 -20.78
C ALA A 36 -0.87 2.64 -22.00
N PRO A 37 -0.76 1.57 -22.81
CA PRO A 37 -1.77 1.20 -23.82
C PRO A 37 -3.17 1.04 -23.22
N ALA A 38 -4.20 1.30 -24.02
CA ALA A 38 -5.60 1.33 -23.55
C ALA A 38 -6.02 0.03 -22.85
N GLU A 39 -5.58 -1.12 -23.37
CA GLU A 39 -5.85 -2.45 -22.82
C GLU A 39 -5.20 -2.69 -21.44
N GLN A 40 -4.09 -2.00 -21.15
CA GLN A 40 -3.35 -2.13 -19.88
C GLN A 40 -3.83 -1.13 -18.82
N ARG A 41 -4.42 0.00 -19.22
CA ARG A 41 -4.91 1.04 -18.29
C ARG A 41 -5.89 0.51 -17.24
N ARG A 42 -6.78 -0.40 -17.66
CA ARG A 42 -7.74 -1.02 -16.74
C ARG A 42 -7.03 -1.84 -15.66
N ILE A 43 -6.05 -2.66 -16.06
CA ILE A 43 -5.27 -3.51 -15.15
C ILE A 43 -4.50 -2.63 -14.15
N LEU A 44 -3.86 -1.56 -14.61
CA LEU A 44 -3.16 -0.61 -13.75
C LEU A 44 -4.12 0.12 -12.79
N GLY A 45 -5.31 0.51 -13.26
CA GLY A 45 -6.35 1.09 -12.42
C GLY A 45 -6.79 0.15 -11.29
N ASP A 46 -7.06 -1.12 -11.63
CA ASP A 46 -7.45 -2.14 -10.66
C ASP A 46 -6.32 -2.42 -9.66
N ALA A 47 -5.07 -2.49 -10.11
CA ALA A 47 -3.90 -2.68 -9.25
C ALA A 47 -3.65 -1.49 -8.31
N ALA A 48 -3.83 -0.25 -8.78
CA ALA A 48 -3.72 0.94 -7.94
C ALA A 48 -4.82 0.97 -6.85
N VAL A 49 -6.05 0.58 -7.19
CA VAL A 49 -7.16 0.45 -6.23
C VAL A 49 -6.87 -0.66 -5.21
N ALA A 50 -6.41 -1.83 -5.66
CA ALA A 50 -6.07 -2.94 -4.79
C ALA A 50 -4.99 -2.55 -3.78
N SER A 51 -3.95 -1.82 -4.22
CA SER A 51 -2.90 -1.31 -3.35
C SER A 51 -3.45 -0.37 -2.27
N ARG A 52 -4.34 0.58 -2.63
CA ARG A 52 -4.98 1.46 -1.64
C ARG A 52 -5.86 0.72 -0.64
N ARG A 53 -6.56 -0.34 -1.07
CA ARG A 53 -7.36 -1.19 -0.17
C ARG A 53 -6.47 -1.96 0.80
N ALA A 54 -5.36 -2.53 0.33
CA ALA A 54 -4.39 -3.20 1.17
C ALA A 54 -3.75 -2.25 2.20
N ALA A 55 -3.44 -1.02 1.80
CA ALA A 55 -2.97 0.00 2.73
C ALA A 55 -3.96 0.28 3.87
N ARG A 56 -5.24 0.42 3.52
CA ARG A 56 -6.30 0.63 4.51
C ARG A 56 -6.45 -0.57 5.45
N ALA A 57 -6.45 -1.78 4.90
CA ALA A 57 -6.56 -3.01 5.70
C ALA A 57 -5.36 -3.23 6.63
N ALA A 58 -4.17 -2.74 6.28
CA ALA A 58 -2.99 -2.79 7.14
C ALA A 58 -3.00 -1.70 8.22
N ALA A 59 -3.79 -0.63 8.06
CA ALA A 59 -3.89 0.47 9.03
C ALA A 59 -5.06 0.33 10.01
N GLU A 60 -5.99 -0.61 9.76
CA GLU A 60 -7.13 -0.97 10.62
C GLU A 60 -6.76 -2.11 11.57
#